data_AF-A0A238Z0F4-F1
#
_entry.id   AF-A0A238Z0F4-F1
#
_cell.length_a   1.000
_cell.length_b   1.000
_cell.length_c   1.000
_cell.angle_alpha   90.00
_cell.angle_beta   90.00
_cell.angle_gamma   90.00
#
_symmetry.space_group_name_H-M   'P 1'
#
loop_
_entity.id
_entity.type
_entity.pdbx_description
1 polymer ?
#
loop_
_entity_poly.entity_id
_entity_poly.type
_entity_poly.pdbx_seq_one_letter_code
_entity_poly.pdbx_strand_id
1 'polypeptide(L)' 'VVIIIVSLIQHKGKDDEKAIEITKELFKTSPLFNIGSFAVMLVLVALYAVFWK' A
#
# COMPACT_ATOMS: atom_id res chain seq x y z
N VAL A 1 -16.38 2.91 -2.86
CA VAL A 1 -17.04 4.08 -3.51
C VAL A 1 -18.06 4.75 -2.60
N VAL A 2 -19.03 4.02 -2.02
CA VAL A 2 -20.06 4.60 -1.12
C VAL A 2 -19.46 5.43 0.02
N ILE A 3 -18.47 4.88 0.73
CA ILE A 3 -17.78 5.58 1.84
C ILE A 3 -17.15 6.89 1.35
N ILE A 4 -16.47 6.85 0.20
CA ILE A 4 -15.81 8.03 -0.41
C ILE A 4 -16.85 9.11 -0.73
N ILE A 5 -17.99 8.75 -1.34
CA ILE A 5 -19.03 9.73 -1.70
C ILE A 5 -19.62 10.38 -0.46
N VAL A 6 -20.02 9.57 0.53
CA VAL A 6 -20.64 10.07 1.76
C VAL A 6 -19.65 10.94 2.54
N SER A 7 -18.39 10.52 2.68
CA SER A 7 -17.37 11.30 3.40
C SER A 7 -17.05 12.62 2.68
N LEU A 8 -16.97 12.63 1.34
CA LEU A 8 -16.73 13.86 0.58
C LEU A 8 -17.89 14.86 0.73
N ILE A 9 -19.14 14.40 0.73
CA ILE A 9 -20.30 15.26 0.97
C ILE A 9 -20.29 15.78 2.41
N GLN A 10 -20.05 14.90 3.39
CA GLN A 10 -20.06 15.23 4.81
C GLN A 10 -18.96 16.24 5.18
N HIS A 11 -17.72 15.97 4.77
CA HIS A 11 -16.55 16.79 5.12
C HIS A 11 -16.27 17.88 4.09
N LYS A 12 -17.04 17.93 3.00
CA LYS A 12 -16.92 18.92 1.92
C LYS A 12 -15.51 18.96 1.32
N GLY A 13 -14.89 17.79 1.21
CA GLY A 13 -13.52 17.63 0.73
C GLY A 13 -12.42 18.13 1.68
N LYS A 14 -12.74 18.48 2.93
CA LYS A 14 -11.73 18.76 3.97
C LYS A 14 -11.30 17.47 4.66
N ASP A 15 -10.10 17.48 5.22
CA ASP A 15 -9.62 16.40 6.07
C ASP A 15 -10.48 16.29 7.34
N ASP A 16 -10.73 15.06 7.77
CA ASP A 16 -11.40 14.76 9.03
C ASP A 16 -10.46 15.09 10.21
N GLU A 17 -11.01 15.57 11.34
CA GLU A 17 -10.22 15.83 12.55
C GLU A 17 -9.54 14.58 13.10
N LYS A 18 -10.06 13.40 12.77
CA LYS A 18 -9.52 12.09 13.11
C LYS A 18 -8.69 11.47 11.98
N ALA A 19 -8.35 12.25 10.94
CA ALA A 19 -7.48 11.77 9.88
C ALA A 19 -6.12 11.37 10.45
N ILE A 20 -5.62 10.22 10.02
CA ILE A 20 -4.27 9.77 10.39
C ILE A 20 -3.28 10.58 9.57
N GLU A 21 -2.34 11.24 10.25
CA GLU A 21 -1.25 11.93 9.57
C GLU A 21 -0.29 10.90 8.95
N ILE A 22 -0.30 10.82 7.62
CA ILE A 22 0.57 9.93 6.86
C ILE A 22 1.80 10.69 6.37
N THR A 23 2.98 10.25 6.79
CA THR A 23 4.26 10.82 6.35
C THR A 23 5.09 9.81 5.56
N LYS A 24 6.04 10.29 4.75
CA LYS A 24 6.91 9.43 3.93
C LYS A 24 7.79 8.50 4.78
N GLU A 25 8.21 8.96 5.95
CA GLU A 25 9.07 8.17 6.84
C GLU A 25 8.37 6.93 7.39
N LEU A 26 7.03 6.94 7.54
CA LEU A 26 6.26 5.77 7.98
C LEU A 26 6.43 4.55 7.05
N PHE A 27 6.73 4.78 5.77
CA PHE A 27 6.90 3.72 4.78
C PHE A 27 8.36 3.42 4.45
N LYS A 28 9.31 4.09 5.12
CA LYS A 28 10.73 3.89 4.86
C LYS A 28 11.19 2.55 5.43
N THR A 29 11.70 1.70 4.54
CA THR A 29 12.24 0.38 4.86
C THR A 29 13.77 0.37 4.77
N SER A 30 14.40 -0.58 5.46
CA SER A 30 15.85 -0.76 5.38
C SER A 30 16.27 -1.36 4.03
N PRO A 31 17.49 -1.07 3.52
CA PRO A 31 17.98 -1.69 2.29
C PRO A 31 17.95 -3.22 2.32
N LEU A 32 18.25 -3.81 3.49
CA LEU A 32 18.20 -5.27 3.69
C LEU A 32 16.78 -5.83 3.53
N PHE A 33 15.77 -5.15 4.09
CA PHE A 33 14.36 -5.54 3.92
C PHE A 33 13.95 -5.48 2.45
N ASN A 34 14.38 -4.45 1.71
CA ASN A 34 14.04 -4.28 0.30
C ASN A 34 14.62 -5.41 -0.55
N ILE A 35 15.90 -5.76 -0.35
CA ILE A 35 16.53 -6.88 -1.06
C ILE A 35 15.82 -8.19 -0.76
N GLY A 36 15.48 -8.45 0.52
CA GLY A 36 14.72 -9.64 0.92
C GLY A 36 13.34 -9.70 0.28
N SER A 37 12.62 -8.58 0.25
CA SER A 37 11.30 -8.48 -0.39
C SER A 37 11.37 -8.76 -1.89
N PHE A 38 12.38 -8.25 -2.58
CA PHE A 38 12.62 -8.55 -3.99
C PHE A 38 12.91 -10.02 -4.24
N ALA A 39 13.68 -10.68 -3.38
CA ALA A 39 13.93 -12.11 -3.50
C ALA A 39 12.62 -12.92 -3.41
N VAL A 40 11.74 -12.60 -2.44
CA VAL A 40 10.43 -13.26 -2.31
C VAL A 40 9.56 -13.03 -3.53
N MET A 41 9.53 -11.79 -4.06
CA MET A 41 8.79 -11.49 -5.29
C MET A 41 9.31 -12.29 -6.49
N LEU A 42 10.62 -12.44 -6.65
CA LEU A 42 11.21 -13.23 -7.74
C LEU A 42 10.88 -14.72 -7.62
N VAL A 43 10.90 -15.27 -6.41
CA VAL A 43 10.45 -16.64 -6.17
C VAL A 43 8.98 -16.79 -6.57
N LEU A 44 8.11 -15.87 -6.16
CA LEU A 44 6.70 -15.89 -6.54
C LEU A 44 6.51 -15.83 -8.06
N VAL A 45 7.23 -14.93 -8.74
CA VAL A 45 7.22 -14.82 -10.21
C VAL A 45 7.66 -16.13 -10.85
N ALA A 46 8.75 -16.74 -10.38
CA ALA A 46 9.24 -18.00 -10.93
C ALA A 46 8.23 -19.14 -10.74
N LEU A 47 7.60 -19.22 -9.56
CA LEU A 47 6.55 -20.20 -9.29
C LEU A 47 5.38 -20.04 -10.26
N TYR A 48 4.87 -18.82 -10.44
CA TYR A 48 3.78 -18.58 -11.38
C TYR A 48 4.21 -18.81 -12.83
N ALA A 49 5.39 -18.37 -13.25
CA ALA A 49 5.87 -18.55 -14.62
C ALA A 49 6.05 -20.03 -15.01
N VAL A 50 6.48 -20.88 -14.06
CA VAL A 50 6.74 -22.31 -14.31
C VAL A 50 5.47 -23.15 -14.17
N PHE A 51 4.66 -22.88 -13.15
CA PHE A 51 3.55 -23.76 -12.77
C PHE A 51 2.18 -23.27 -13.21
N TRP A 52 2.03 -22.00 -13.58
CA TRP A 52 0.77 -21.47 -14.09
C TRP A 52 0.67 -21.71 -15.60
N LYS A 53 0.00 -22.81 -15.97
CA LYS A 53 -0.47 -23.09 -17.34
C LYS A 53 -1.88 -22.55 -17.53
#